data_AF-A0A4Q5PHC8-F1
#
_entry.id   AF-A0A4Q5PHC8-F1
#
_cell.length_a   1.000
_cell.length_b   1.000
_cell.length_c   1.000
_cell.angle_alpha   90.00
_cell.angle_beta   90.00
_cell.angle_gamma   90.00
#
_symmetry.space_group_name_H-M   'P 1'
#
loop_
_entity.id
_entity.type
_entity.pdbx_description
1 polymer ?
#
loop_
_entity_poly.entity_id
_entity_poly.type
_entity_poly.pdbx_seq_one_letter_code
_entity_poly.pdbx_strand_id
1 'polypeptide(L)'
;MSREPKPFEAAITAADFATEDYCGTSYAAKLLGLSVATVQSLVEKGEIEAWKTLGGHRRISLQSINQYVAKNSPQLTRIDTSPKSRLRVLLVEDDEGARELYRCQFEEWDLPVDCTWMPSALEALMDIASMRPDLLITDLSMPGVDGIEMLRVLKRNQHLASMQIIVISGLPAEAITQRGGLPPHAHLLPKPVNFDWLHGYITALVTANRQWRG
;
A
#
# COMPACT_ATOMS: atom_id res chain seq x y z
N MET A 1 -10.69 23.10 29.35
CA MET A 1 -11.61 22.09 28.78
C MET A 1 -10.84 21.33 27.72
N SER A 2 -10.37 20.13 28.08
CA SER A 2 -9.61 19.23 27.22
C SER A 2 -10.50 18.80 26.05
N ARG A 3 -10.10 19.12 24.81
CA ARG A 3 -10.77 18.58 23.62
C ARG A 3 -10.31 17.15 23.46
N GLU A 4 -11.21 16.20 23.69
CA GLU A 4 -11.00 14.80 23.30
C GLU A 4 -10.65 14.75 21.80
N PRO A 5 -9.68 13.91 21.41
CA PRO A 5 -9.40 13.69 19.99
C PRO A 5 -10.65 13.06 19.35
N LYS A 6 -11.14 13.68 18.27
CA LYS A 6 -12.28 13.15 17.52
C LYS A 6 -11.93 11.74 17.00
N PRO A 7 -12.85 10.77 17.08
CA PRO A 7 -12.63 9.44 16.52
C PRO A 7 -12.37 9.50 15.00
N PHE A 8 -11.51 8.61 14.52
CA PHE A 8 -11.00 8.49 13.14
C PHE A 8 -12.11 8.53 12.08
N GLU A 9 -13.29 7.95 12.39
CA GLU A 9 -14.47 7.94 11.51
C GLU A 9 -15.02 9.34 11.15
N ALA A 10 -14.74 10.37 11.97
CA ALA A 10 -15.31 11.71 11.81
C ALA A 10 -14.44 12.67 10.97
N ALA A 11 -13.23 12.27 10.59
CA ALA A 11 -12.28 13.16 9.91
C ALA A 11 -12.12 12.89 8.41
N ILE A 12 -12.43 11.68 7.94
CA ILE A 12 -12.30 11.29 6.53
C ILE A 12 -13.31 10.16 6.25
N THR A 13 -14.14 10.28 5.22
CA THR A 13 -15.08 9.19 4.88
C THR A 13 -14.37 8.11 4.07
N ALA A 14 -14.78 6.84 4.19
CA ALA A 14 -14.25 5.73 3.39
C ALA A 14 -14.32 5.99 1.86
N ALA A 15 -15.23 6.87 1.41
CA ALA A 15 -15.35 7.28 0.02
C ALA A 15 -14.21 8.21 -0.44
N ASP A 16 -13.65 9.03 0.46
CA ASP A 16 -12.57 9.99 0.13
C ASP A 16 -11.22 9.27 -0.13
N PHE A 17 -11.04 8.10 0.47
CA PHE A 17 -9.88 7.22 0.29
C PHE A 17 -9.97 6.33 -0.95
N ALA A 18 -11.17 6.16 -1.52
CA ALA A 18 -11.46 5.12 -2.51
C ALA A 18 -11.50 5.63 -3.96
N THR A 19 -11.16 6.90 -4.22
CA THR A 19 -11.17 7.43 -5.58
C THR A 19 -9.93 6.97 -6.35
N GLU A 20 -10.16 6.15 -7.38
CA GLU A 20 -9.12 5.62 -8.28
C GLU A 20 -8.38 6.72 -9.04
N ASP A 21 -8.88 7.95 -9.04
CA ASP A 21 -8.33 9.08 -9.79
C ASP A 21 -7.16 9.79 -9.08
N TYR A 22 -6.92 9.48 -7.80
CA TYR A 22 -5.92 10.15 -6.98
C TYR A 22 -5.01 9.17 -6.23
N CYS A 23 -3.82 9.66 -5.89
CA CYS A 23 -2.85 8.95 -5.06
C CYS A 23 -2.09 9.90 -4.11
N GLY A 24 -1.43 9.34 -3.13
CA GLY A 24 -0.52 10.01 -2.22
C GLY A 24 0.82 10.31 -2.89
N THR A 25 1.62 11.13 -2.20
CA THR A 25 2.93 11.55 -2.70
C THR A 25 3.92 10.40 -2.83
N SER A 26 3.89 9.46 -1.88
CA SER A 26 4.75 8.27 -1.88
C SER A 26 4.49 7.39 -3.11
N TYR A 27 3.23 7.11 -3.44
CA TYR A 27 2.90 6.33 -4.62
C TYR A 27 3.19 7.07 -5.93
N ALA A 28 2.90 8.37 -6.00
CA ALA A 28 3.26 9.19 -7.17
C ALA A 28 4.78 9.20 -7.43
N ALA A 29 5.61 9.24 -6.38
CA ALA A 29 7.06 9.16 -6.48
C ALA A 29 7.52 7.83 -7.09
N LYS A 30 6.93 6.72 -6.65
CA LYS A 30 7.14 5.40 -7.25
C LYS A 30 6.76 5.37 -8.73
N LEU A 31 5.56 5.85 -9.08
CA LEU A 31 5.07 5.86 -10.47
C LEU A 31 5.98 6.66 -11.42
N LEU A 32 6.56 7.75 -10.93
CA LEU A 32 7.45 8.62 -11.70
C LEU A 32 8.92 8.18 -11.68
N GLY A 33 9.30 7.22 -10.83
CA GLY A 33 10.70 6.88 -10.58
C GLY A 33 11.49 8.03 -9.97
N LEU A 34 10.84 8.86 -9.13
CA LEU A 34 11.42 10.07 -8.53
C LEU A 34 11.43 9.98 -7.01
N SER A 35 12.19 10.88 -6.36
CA SER A 35 12.08 11.04 -4.91
C SER A 35 10.77 11.73 -4.52
N VAL A 36 10.28 11.48 -3.30
CA VAL A 36 9.11 12.19 -2.72
C VAL A 36 9.32 13.70 -2.75
N ALA A 37 10.53 14.18 -2.44
CA ALA A 37 10.87 15.61 -2.49
C ALA A 37 10.77 16.18 -3.91
N THR A 38 11.17 15.42 -4.92
CA THR A 38 11.04 15.84 -6.32
C THR A 38 9.57 15.94 -6.71
N VAL A 39 8.73 14.97 -6.35
CA VAL A 39 7.29 15.04 -6.61
C VAL A 39 6.66 16.24 -5.92
N GLN A 40 7.03 16.53 -4.67
CA GLN A 40 6.57 17.74 -3.98
C GLN A 40 6.97 19.01 -4.73
N SER A 41 8.20 19.09 -5.25
CA SER A 41 8.64 20.23 -6.06
C SER A 41 7.84 20.37 -7.35
N LEU A 42 7.47 19.27 -8.02
CA LEU A 42 6.62 19.31 -9.22
C LEU A 42 5.22 19.85 -8.91
N VAL A 43 4.64 19.44 -7.78
CA VAL A 43 3.36 19.96 -7.31
C VAL A 43 3.44 21.45 -7.00
N GLU A 44 4.48 21.89 -6.30
CA GLU A 44 4.68 23.30 -5.95
C GLU A 44 4.89 24.19 -7.18
N LYS A 45 5.51 23.66 -8.23
CA LYS A 45 5.67 24.32 -9.53
C LYS A 45 4.40 24.27 -10.40
N GLY A 46 3.36 23.54 -9.98
CA GLY A 46 2.13 23.36 -10.76
C GLY A 46 2.30 22.48 -12.00
N GLU A 47 3.38 21.69 -12.09
CA GLU A 47 3.60 20.74 -13.19
C GLU A 47 2.74 19.47 -13.02
N ILE A 48 2.35 19.17 -11.77
CA ILE A 48 1.41 18.09 -11.44
C ILE A 48 0.38 18.62 -10.45
N GLU A 49 -0.90 18.39 -10.74
CA GLU A 49 -2.02 18.84 -9.93
C GLU A 49 -2.16 18.01 -8.65
N ALA A 50 -2.31 18.71 -7.51
CA ALA A 50 -2.60 18.09 -6.23
C ALA A 50 -3.38 19.03 -5.31
N TRP A 51 -4.02 18.45 -4.31
CA TRP A 51 -4.67 19.19 -3.21
C TRP A 51 -4.29 18.59 -1.85
N LYS A 52 -4.47 19.37 -0.78
CA LYS A 52 -4.21 18.92 0.60
C LYS A 52 -5.49 18.50 1.30
N THR A 53 -5.49 17.32 1.90
CA THR A 53 -6.54 16.86 2.80
C THR A 53 -6.51 17.63 4.13
N LEU A 54 -7.61 17.55 4.90
CA LEU A 54 -7.69 18.09 6.26
C LEU A 54 -6.59 17.54 7.19
N GLY A 55 -6.14 16.31 6.96
CA GLY A 55 -5.05 15.67 7.70
C GLY A 55 -3.64 16.08 7.27
N GLY A 56 -3.50 17.01 6.32
CA GLY A 56 -2.20 17.51 5.86
C GLY A 56 -1.55 16.67 4.75
N HIS A 57 -2.04 15.45 4.48
CA HIS A 57 -1.60 14.64 3.35
C HIS A 57 -2.02 15.24 2.01
N ARG A 58 -1.23 15.01 0.95
CA ARG A 58 -1.54 15.46 -0.42
C ARG A 58 -2.22 14.36 -1.23
N ARG A 59 -3.21 14.73 -2.04
CA ARG A 59 -3.84 13.91 -3.07
C ARG A 59 -3.44 14.44 -4.44
N ILE A 60 -2.71 13.63 -5.19
CA ILE A 60 -2.12 13.94 -6.49
C ILE A 60 -2.96 13.28 -7.58
N SER A 61 -3.32 14.05 -8.61
CA SER A 61 -4.13 13.57 -9.73
C SER A 61 -3.33 12.60 -10.61
N LEU A 62 -3.85 11.38 -10.78
CA LEU A 62 -3.25 10.41 -11.69
C LEU A 62 -3.29 10.90 -13.15
N GLN A 63 -4.34 11.62 -13.54
CA GLN A 63 -4.44 12.21 -14.88
C GLN A 63 -3.31 13.21 -15.13
N SER A 64 -3.02 14.08 -14.16
CA SER A 64 -1.96 15.07 -14.27
C SER A 64 -0.57 14.42 -14.30
N ILE A 65 -0.34 13.35 -13.50
CA ILE A 65 0.88 12.52 -13.59
C ILE A 65 1.05 11.98 -15.02
N ASN A 66 0.01 11.39 -15.59
CA ASN A 66 0.05 10.83 -16.95
C ASN A 66 0.36 11.90 -18.01
N GLN A 67 -0.22 13.10 -17.87
CA GLN A 67 0.07 14.24 -18.76
C GLN A 67 1.52 14.70 -18.62
N TYR A 68 2.04 14.79 -17.39
CA TYR A 68 3.44 15.16 -17.12
C TYR A 68 4.42 14.19 -17.77
N VAL A 69 4.19 12.88 -17.62
CA VAL A 69 5.03 11.84 -18.24
C VAL A 69 5.00 11.96 -19.76
N ALA A 70 3.81 12.10 -20.35
CA ALA A 70 3.66 12.23 -21.79
C ALA A 70 4.37 13.48 -22.36
N LYS A 71 4.39 14.59 -21.61
CA LYS A 71 5.04 15.85 -21.99
C LYS A 71 6.57 15.81 -21.85
N ASN A 72 7.07 15.30 -20.72
CA ASN A 72 8.47 15.49 -20.32
C ASN A 72 9.34 14.24 -20.50
N SER A 73 8.73 13.09 -20.77
CA SER A 73 9.46 11.85 -21.04
C SER A 73 8.74 11.04 -22.12
N PRO A 74 8.62 11.55 -23.36
CA PRO A 74 7.92 10.86 -24.43
C PRO A 74 8.58 9.53 -24.84
N GLN A 75 9.84 9.29 -24.42
CA GLN A 75 10.56 8.02 -24.59
C GLN A 75 10.35 7.03 -23.43
N LEU A 76 9.88 7.49 -22.25
CA LEU A 76 9.29 6.58 -21.28
C LEU A 76 7.96 6.16 -21.90
N THR A 77 7.93 4.97 -22.50
CA THR A 77 6.69 4.25 -22.79
C THR A 77 5.76 4.43 -21.61
N ARG A 78 4.50 4.84 -21.87
CA ARG A 78 3.40 4.95 -20.90
C ARG A 78 3.65 4.02 -19.72
N ILE A 79 3.47 4.50 -18.47
CA ILE A 79 3.46 3.65 -17.26
C ILE A 79 2.92 2.29 -17.68
N ASP A 80 3.81 1.30 -17.69
CA ASP A 80 3.56 0.06 -18.39
C ASP A 80 2.49 -0.68 -17.60
N THR A 81 1.25 -0.45 -18.00
CA THR A 81 0.04 -1.08 -17.47
C THR A 81 -0.17 -2.43 -18.15
N SER A 82 0.82 -2.92 -18.91
CA SER A 82 0.76 -4.22 -19.55
C SER A 82 0.40 -5.28 -18.52
N PRO A 83 -0.67 -6.04 -18.77
CA PRO A 83 -1.19 -6.91 -17.77
C PRO A 83 -0.35 -8.21 -17.80
N LYS A 84 0.37 -8.47 -16.68
CA LYS A 84 0.37 -9.75 -15.94
C LYS A 84 1.61 -10.69 -15.94
N SER A 85 2.81 -10.21 -15.60
CA SER A 85 3.94 -11.11 -15.26
C SER A 85 4.51 -10.96 -13.85
N ARG A 86 4.24 -9.83 -13.18
CA ARG A 86 4.73 -9.55 -11.81
C ARG A 86 3.58 -9.49 -10.81
N LEU A 87 3.78 -10.08 -9.63
CA LEU A 87 2.88 -9.97 -8.49
C LEU A 87 3.02 -8.59 -7.86
N ARG A 88 1.93 -7.83 -7.78
CA ARG A 88 1.95 -6.50 -7.13
C ARG A 88 1.75 -6.68 -5.64
N VAL A 89 2.74 -6.30 -4.86
CA VAL A 89 2.75 -6.42 -3.40
C VAL A 89 2.73 -5.03 -2.78
N LEU A 90 1.89 -4.82 -1.78
CA LEU A 90 1.93 -3.65 -0.91
C LEU A 90 2.40 -4.10 0.47
N LEU A 91 3.54 -3.57 0.93
CA LEU A 91 4.04 -3.83 2.28
C LEU A 91 3.91 -2.57 3.15
N VAL A 92 3.28 -2.71 4.30
CA VAL A 92 3.02 -1.65 5.28
C VAL A 92 3.71 -1.99 6.60
N GLU A 93 4.71 -1.19 6.97
CA GLU A 93 5.56 -1.38 8.15
C GLU A 93 6.08 -0.01 8.58
N ASP A 94 5.83 0.41 9.83
CA ASP A 94 6.19 1.74 10.31
C ASP A 94 7.68 1.84 10.68
N ASP A 95 8.27 0.74 11.15
CA ASP A 95 9.69 0.68 11.48
C ASP A 95 10.55 0.68 10.21
N GLU A 96 11.40 1.68 10.06
CA GLU A 96 12.26 1.85 8.89
C GLU A 96 13.25 0.69 8.74
N GLY A 97 13.81 0.20 9.87
CA GLY A 97 14.77 -0.91 9.88
C GLY A 97 14.13 -2.22 9.42
N ALA A 98 12.94 -2.54 9.91
CA ALA A 98 12.17 -3.70 9.47
C ALA A 98 11.80 -3.58 7.99
N ARG A 99 11.37 -2.40 7.52
CA ARG A 99 11.06 -2.15 6.11
C ARG A 99 12.28 -2.34 5.20
N GLU A 100 13.46 -1.90 5.63
CA GLU A 100 14.72 -2.14 4.92
C GLU A 100 15.04 -3.64 4.86
N LEU A 101 14.92 -4.35 5.98
CA LEU A 101 15.14 -5.79 6.03
C LEU A 101 14.25 -6.54 5.04
N TYR A 102 12.95 -6.23 5.00
CA TYR A 102 12.04 -6.83 4.02
C TYR A 102 12.47 -6.50 2.58
N ARG A 103 12.96 -5.27 2.33
CA ARG A 103 13.39 -4.87 0.99
C ARG A 103 14.61 -5.67 0.53
N CYS A 104 15.66 -5.75 1.35
CA CYS A 104 16.84 -6.57 1.04
C CYS A 104 16.43 -8.02 0.77
N GLN A 105 15.54 -8.58 1.59
CA GLN A 105 15.11 -9.95 1.42
C GLN A 105 14.30 -10.17 0.12
N PHE A 106 13.41 -9.25 -0.24
CA PHE A 106 12.64 -9.32 -1.49
C PHE A 106 13.53 -9.17 -2.73
N GLU A 107 14.59 -8.36 -2.65
CA GLU A 107 15.58 -8.19 -3.72
C GLU A 107 16.42 -9.46 -3.92
N GLU A 108 16.77 -10.17 -2.84
CA GLU A 108 17.48 -11.45 -2.89
C GLU A 108 16.69 -12.58 -3.55
N TRP A 109 15.36 -12.55 -3.45
CA TRP A 109 14.50 -13.65 -3.92
C TRP A 109 14.40 -13.77 -5.45
N ASP A 110 14.83 -12.77 -6.22
CA ASP A 110 14.76 -12.73 -7.69
C ASP A 110 13.38 -13.14 -8.25
N LEU A 111 12.32 -12.84 -7.49
CA LEU A 111 10.95 -13.11 -7.92
C LEU A 111 10.43 -11.96 -8.77
N PRO A 112 9.51 -12.24 -9.73
CA PRO A 112 8.82 -11.21 -10.48
C PRO A 112 7.77 -10.55 -9.57
N VAL A 113 8.24 -9.76 -8.62
CA VAL A 113 7.42 -8.99 -7.70
C VAL A 113 7.61 -7.51 -8.02
N ASP A 114 6.53 -6.76 -7.93
CA ASP A 114 6.56 -5.30 -7.89
C ASP A 114 6.04 -4.87 -6.51
N CYS A 115 6.97 -4.55 -5.61
CA CYS A 115 6.64 -4.20 -4.22
C CYS A 115 6.54 -2.67 -4.05
N THR A 116 5.46 -2.20 -3.41
CA THR A 116 5.33 -0.84 -2.91
C THR A 116 5.49 -0.86 -1.40
N TRP A 117 6.37 0.00 -0.89
CA TRP A 117 6.73 0.07 0.53
C TRP A 117 6.08 1.30 1.16
N MET A 118 5.28 1.13 2.21
CA MET A 118 4.59 2.25 2.87
C MET A 118 4.84 2.28 4.39
N PRO A 119 5.05 3.47 4.97
CA PRO A 119 5.35 3.63 6.39
C PRO A 119 4.12 3.64 7.29
N SER A 120 2.90 3.66 6.73
CA SER A 120 1.71 3.77 7.55
C SER A 120 0.49 3.16 6.87
N ALA A 121 -0.42 2.62 7.70
CA ALA A 121 -1.72 2.16 7.26
C ALA A 121 -2.56 3.28 6.62
N LEU A 122 -2.40 4.53 7.08
CA LEU A 122 -3.15 5.65 6.52
C LEU A 122 -2.74 5.94 5.07
N GLU A 123 -1.44 5.97 4.78
CA GLU A 123 -0.95 6.10 3.40
C GLU A 123 -1.38 4.93 2.54
N ALA A 124 -1.31 3.71 3.09
CA ALA A 124 -1.79 2.52 2.41
C ALA A 124 -3.27 2.63 2.03
N LEU A 125 -4.15 2.99 2.97
CA LEU A 125 -5.58 3.14 2.73
C LEU A 125 -5.90 4.21 1.67
N MET A 126 -5.14 5.31 1.63
CA MET A 126 -5.31 6.35 0.60
C MET A 126 -5.03 5.85 -0.81
N ASP A 127 -4.08 4.93 -0.97
CA ASP A 127 -3.52 4.60 -2.28
C ASP A 127 -3.93 3.20 -2.77
N ILE A 128 -4.41 2.33 -1.88
CA ILE A 128 -4.67 0.92 -2.17
C ILE A 128 -5.75 0.72 -3.24
N ALA A 129 -6.73 1.62 -3.33
CA ALA A 129 -7.76 1.58 -4.37
C ALA A 129 -7.15 1.83 -5.76
N SER A 130 -6.20 2.76 -5.87
CA SER A 130 -5.51 3.10 -7.11
C SER A 130 -4.39 2.10 -7.44
N MET A 131 -3.72 1.55 -6.43
CA MET A 131 -2.70 0.52 -6.60
C MET A 131 -3.29 -0.83 -7.02
N ARG A 132 -4.46 -1.20 -6.47
CA ARG A 132 -5.09 -2.53 -6.58
C ARG A 132 -4.07 -3.67 -6.43
N PRO A 133 -3.32 -3.77 -5.32
CA PRO A 133 -2.29 -4.79 -5.17
C PRO A 133 -2.91 -6.20 -5.16
N ASP A 134 -2.12 -7.20 -5.56
CA ASP A 134 -2.53 -8.60 -5.54
C ASP A 134 -2.31 -9.22 -4.14
N LEU A 135 -1.33 -8.70 -3.38
CA LEU A 135 -1.01 -9.09 -2.01
C LEU A 135 -0.76 -7.84 -1.14
N LEU A 136 -1.39 -7.80 0.02
CA LEU A 136 -1.07 -6.89 1.13
C LEU A 136 -0.27 -7.65 2.19
N ILE A 137 0.84 -7.09 2.63
CA ILE A 137 1.59 -7.51 3.82
C ILE A 137 1.57 -6.33 4.79
N THR A 138 1.06 -6.51 6.00
CA THR A 138 0.96 -5.41 6.99
C THR A 138 1.40 -5.87 8.37
N ASP A 139 2.14 -5.02 9.08
CA ASP A 139 2.26 -5.15 10.52
C ASP A 139 0.93 -4.75 11.20
N LEU A 140 0.59 -5.36 12.33
CA LEU A 140 -0.48 -4.86 13.23
C LEU A 140 0.06 -3.95 14.33
N SER A 141 1.35 -4.04 14.63
CA SER A 141 1.98 -3.37 15.76
C SER A 141 2.45 -1.95 15.42
N MET A 142 1.69 -1.21 14.60
CA MET A 142 2.00 0.18 14.25
C MET A 142 1.41 1.17 15.26
N PRO A 143 2.15 2.23 15.66
CA PRO A 143 1.62 3.32 16.46
C PRO A 143 0.62 4.18 15.67
N GLY A 144 -0.47 4.60 16.31
CA GLY A 144 -1.39 5.64 15.80
C GLY A 144 -2.55 5.15 14.93
N VAL A 145 -2.36 4.16 14.06
CA VAL A 145 -3.44 3.54 13.27
C VAL A 145 -3.48 2.05 13.58
N ASP A 146 -4.62 1.55 14.05
CA ASP A 146 -4.80 0.13 14.34
C ASP A 146 -4.77 -0.64 13.01
N GLY A 147 -3.72 -1.45 12.78
CA GLY A 147 -3.64 -2.30 11.58
C GLY A 147 -4.87 -3.20 11.42
N ILE A 148 -5.56 -3.51 12.52
CA ILE A 148 -6.84 -4.23 12.50
C ILE A 148 -7.97 -3.36 11.94
N GLU A 149 -8.00 -2.06 12.27
CA GLU A 149 -8.95 -1.12 11.70
C GLU A 149 -8.76 -0.96 10.19
N MET A 150 -7.50 -0.90 9.72
CA MET A 150 -7.19 -0.95 8.29
C MET A 150 -7.82 -2.19 7.63
N LEU A 151 -7.60 -3.38 8.20
CA LEU A 151 -8.19 -4.61 7.68
C LEU A 151 -9.73 -4.60 7.69
N ARG A 152 -10.37 -3.98 8.69
CA ARG A 152 -11.83 -3.81 8.74
C ARG A 152 -12.35 -2.90 7.61
N VAL A 153 -11.65 -1.79 7.35
CA VAL A 153 -11.99 -0.88 6.24
C VAL A 153 -11.85 -1.60 4.90
N LEU A 154 -10.74 -2.32 4.71
CA LEU A 154 -10.47 -3.07 3.47
C LEU A 154 -11.51 -4.17 3.20
N LYS A 155 -11.96 -4.88 4.25
CA LYS A 155 -13.00 -5.91 4.14
C LYS A 155 -14.32 -5.38 3.55
N ARG A 156 -14.64 -4.10 3.75
CA ARG A 156 -15.87 -3.50 3.23
C ARG A 156 -15.79 -3.15 1.74
N ASN A 157 -14.59 -3.17 1.15
CA ASN A 157 -14.38 -2.81 -0.25
C ASN A 157 -14.38 -4.04 -1.16
N GLN A 158 -15.44 -4.21 -1.95
CA GLN A 158 -15.60 -5.35 -2.86
C GLN A 158 -14.51 -5.41 -3.94
N HIS A 159 -13.93 -4.28 -4.34
CA HIS A 159 -12.86 -4.24 -5.35
C HIS A 159 -11.55 -4.84 -4.85
N LEU A 160 -11.39 -5.02 -3.54
CA LEU A 160 -10.21 -5.61 -2.90
C LEU A 160 -10.46 -7.03 -2.38
N ALA A 161 -11.62 -7.62 -2.68
CA ALA A 161 -11.99 -8.95 -2.17
C ALA A 161 -11.08 -10.09 -2.66
N SER A 162 -10.40 -9.90 -3.80
CA SER A 162 -9.45 -10.88 -4.36
C SER A 162 -8.02 -10.73 -3.84
N MET A 163 -7.72 -9.65 -3.14
CA MET A 163 -6.40 -9.35 -2.61
C MET A 163 -6.04 -10.33 -1.49
N GLN A 164 -4.89 -10.97 -1.60
CA GLN A 164 -4.34 -11.80 -0.53
C GLN A 164 -3.83 -10.93 0.61
N ILE A 165 -3.93 -11.41 1.85
CA ILE A 165 -3.53 -10.63 3.03
C ILE A 165 -2.59 -11.49 3.89
N ILE A 166 -1.41 -10.94 4.16
CA ILE A 166 -0.50 -11.43 5.20
C ILE A 166 -0.42 -10.37 6.29
N VAL A 167 -0.59 -10.82 7.51
CA VAL A 167 -0.51 -10.03 8.71
C VAL A 167 0.72 -10.48 9.46
N ILE A 168 1.65 -9.58 9.70
CA ILE A 168 2.82 -9.81 10.53
C ILE A 168 2.51 -9.21 11.91
N SER A 169 2.74 -9.95 13.00
CA SER A 169 2.47 -9.39 14.32
C SER A 169 3.30 -10.04 15.42
N GLY A 170 3.68 -9.23 16.42
CA GLY A 170 4.17 -9.72 17.70
C GLY A 170 3.07 -9.97 18.73
N LEU A 171 1.81 -9.66 18.41
CA LEU A 171 0.69 -9.82 19.34
C LEU A 171 0.28 -11.30 19.49
N PRO A 172 -0.13 -11.72 20.70
CA PRO A 172 -0.71 -13.05 20.90
C PRO A 172 -2.08 -13.15 20.20
N ALA A 173 -2.45 -14.35 19.76
CA ALA A 173 -3.67 -14.60 19.01
C ALA A 173 -4.95 -14.17 19.77
N GLU A 174 -4.94 -14.25 21.09
CA GLU A 174 -6.02 -13.81 21.96
C GLU A 174 -6.23 -12.30 21.86
N ALA A 175 -5.15 -11.52 21.82
CA ALA A 175 -5.23 -10.07 21.68
C ALA A 175 -5.78 -9.66 20.32
N ILE A 176 -5.42 -10.37 19.25
CA ILE A 176 -5.95 -10.16 17.90
C ILE A 176 -7.45 -10.49 17.86
N THR A 177 -7.85 -11.60 18.49
CA THR A 177 -9.26 -12.04 18.56
C THR A 177 -10.13 -11.04 19.33
N GLN A 178 -9.65 -10.55 20.48
CA GLN A 178 -10.36 -9.53 21.27
C GLN A 178 -10.57 -8.22 20.50
N ARG A 179 -9.66 -7.92 19.57
CA ARG A 179 -9.78 -6.79 18.65
C ARG A 179 -10.58 -7.14 17.39
N GLY A 180 -11.40 -8.19 17.40
CA GLY A 180 -12.31 -8.52 16.29
C GLY A 180 -11.72 -9.46 15.22
N GLY A 181 -10.52 -9.98 15.44
CA GLY A 181 -9.92 -11.02 14.61
C GLY A 181 -9.44 -10.54 13.24
N LEU A 182 -8.97 -11.50 12.44
CA LEU A 182 -8.49 -11.25 11.08
C LEU A 182 -9.57 -11.62 10.03
N PRO A 183 -9.49 -11.07 8.81
CA PRO A 183 -10.27 -11.57 7.70
C PRO A 183 -10.06 -13.08 7.49
N PRO A 184 -11.08 -13.86 7.09
CA PRO A 184 -10.97 -15.32 6.95
C PRO A 184 -9.85 -15.82 6.03
N HIS A 185 -9.44 -15.00 5.06
CA HIS A 185 -8.38 -15.32 4.09
C HIS A 185 -7.03 -14.69 4.44
N ALA A 186 -6.90 -14.07 5.61
CA ALA A 186 -5.63 -13.49 6.04
C ALA A 186 -4.75 -14.55 6.72
N HIS A 187 -3.48 -14.59 6.35
CA HIS A 187 -2.47 -15.39 7.01
C HIS A 187 -1.80 -14.58 8.12
N LEU A 188 -1.68 -15.14 9.33
CA LEU A 188 -0.95 -14.54 10.44
C LEU A 188 0.46 -15.13 10.53
N LEU A 189 1.47 -14.28 10.45
CA LEU A 189 2.88 -14.61 10.62
C LEU A 189 3.37 -13.97 11.94
N PRO A 190 3.80 -14.76 12.93
CA PRO A 190 4.36 -14.20 14.15
C PRO A 190 5.73 -13.56 13.88
N LYS A 191 6.10 -12.54 14.65
CA LYS A 191 7.50 -12.08 14.75
C LYS A 191 8.28 -13.02 15.70
N PRO A 192 9.52 -13.44 15.38
CA PRO A 192 10.28 -13.12 14.17
C PRO A 192 9.74 -13.83 12.92
N VAL A 193 9.76 -13.11 11.79
CA VAL A 193 9.17 -13.57 10.53
C VAL A 193 9.94 -14.76 9.98
N ASN A 194 9.20 -15.80 9.58
CA ASN A 194 9.75 -16.90 8.80
C ASN A 194 9.81 -16.50 7.31
N PHE A 195 10.99 -16.08 6.87
CA PHE A 195 11.22 -15.64 5.49
C PHE A 195 11.17 -16.77 4.46
N ASP A 196 11.52 -18.00 4.83
CA ASP A 196 11.41 -19.16 3.92
C ASP A 196 9.94 -19.45 3.59
N TRP A 197 9.07 -19.40 4.62
CA TRP A 197 7.64 -19.55 4.43
C TRP A 197 7.08 -18.41 3.57
N LEU A 198 7.47 -17.17 3.85
CA LEU A 198 7.00 -16.00 3.11
C LEU A 198 7.42 -16.06 1.63
N HIS A 199 8.68 -16.43 1.37
CA HIS A 199 9.20 -16.68 0.04
C HIS A 199 8.41 -17.76 -0.70
N GLY A 200 8.18 -18.91 -0.06
CA GLY A 200 7.41 -20.01 -0.63
C GLY A 200 5.97 -19.60 -0.97
N TYR A 201 5.32 -18.85 -0.09
CA TYR A 201 3.96 -18.35 -0.30
C TYR A 201 3.90 -17.37 -1.48
N ILE A 202 4.81 -16.40 -1.54
CA ILE A 202 4.89 -15.43 -2.65
C ILE A 202 5.23 -16.13 -3.97
N THR A 203 6.11 -17.13 -3.95
CA THR A 203 6.43 -17.96 -5.13
C THR A 203 5.19 -18.68 -5.67
N ALA A 204 4.38 -19.25 -4.77
CA ALA A 204 3.12 -19.89 -5.15
C ALA A 204 2.14 -18.88 -5.77
N LEU A 205 2.02 -17.68 -5.19
CA LEU A 205 1.19 -16.61 -5.74
C LEU A 205 1.68 -16.14 -7.10
N VAL A 206 2.98 -15.92 -7.29
CA VAL A 206 3.56 -15.58 -8.60
C VAL A 206 3.18 -16.62 -9.65
N THR A 207 3.29 -17.90 -9.29
CA THR A 207 2.98 -19.02 -10.20
C THR A 207 1.49 -19.05 -10.57
N ALA A 208 0.60 -18.88 -9.59
CA ALA A 208 -0.84 -18.81 -9.83
C ALA A 208 -1.26 -17.55 -10.60
N ASN A 209 -0.64 -16.40 -10.30
CA ASN A 209 -0.93 -15.12 -10.94
C ASN A 209 -0.56 -15.11 -12.43
N ARG A 210 0.42 -15.93 -12.86
CA ARG A 210 0.71 -16.16 -14.29
C ARG A 210 -0.41 -16.95 -15.00
N GLN A 211 -1.12 -17.83 -14.28
CA GLN A 211 -2.17 -18.68 -14.86
C GLN A 211 -3.53 -17.98 -15.03
N TRP A 212 -3.89 -17.05 -14.14
CA TRP A 212 -5.19 -16.35 -14.21
C TRP A 212 -5.26 -15.26 -15.27
N ARG A 213 -4.14 -15.07 -15.95
CA ARG A 213 -3.85 -13.82 -16.58
C ARG A 213 -3.28 -14.00 -18.00
N GLY A 214 -2.56 -15.09 -18.26
CA GLY A 214 -2.29 -15.54 -19.64
C GLY A 214 -3.54 -15.88 -20.43
#